data_AF-A0A969HKR5-F1
#
_entry.id   AF-A0A969HKR5-F1
#
_cell.length_a   1.000
_cell.length_b   1.000
_cell.length_c   1.000
_cell.angle_alpha   90.00
_cell.angle_beta   90.00
_cell.angle_gamma   90.00
#
_symmetry.space_group_name_H-M   'P 1'
#
loop_
_entity.id
_entity.type
_entity.pdbx_description
1 polymer ?
#
loop_
_entity_poly.entity_id
_entity_poly.type
_entity_poly.pdbx_seq_one_letter_code
_entity_poly.pdbx_strand_id
1 'polypeptide(L)'
;MVGSPDDPVRNYHFLSLLRGHGIEVQHLDQDISLEGQRFEKGKAYTVPLRQAQSQLVEALFQKTTQFEDSLFYDISAWTLPLAFHLPYAQTRQIPAGAPIDRPEFPAGSLHEEAETVAYTLDWGHYYAPRALYRLLAHNLKVKVATEKAVYPAGKEVVTVAQGALVVPVADQPQSPEELRGLMQALARENGLDVYALSSGLAGEGIDLGSEQWSVLRQPKIALVVGQGVQSYEAGEVWHVLDQRYQVPLTLLDIERFRQSDLSRYNTLVLVSGNYSELSSEINRLLGLASPGQYAGSYWLGKQLAANYRGSKYEYKNASPARFIAPPALC
;
A
#
# COMPACT_ATOMS: atom_id res chain seq x y z
N MET A 1 -16.45 14.55 7.51
CA MET A 1 -15.57 14.79 6.36
C MET A 1 -14.48 13.75 6.36
N VAL A 2 -14.10 13.23 5.20
CA VAL A 2 -13.13 12.14 5.07
C VAL A 2 -12.47 12.17 3.69
N GLY A 3 -11.18 11.85 3.63
CA GLY A 3 -10.47 11.66 2.35
C GLY A 3 -8.96 11.81 2.49
N SER A 4 -8.21 11.10 1.66
CA SER A 4 -6.76 11.18 1.53
C SER A 4 -6.38 12.18 0.44
N PRO A 5 -5.42 13.11 0.70
CA PRO A 5 -4.92 14.03 -0.31
C PRO A 5 -3.93 13.38 -1.29
N ASP A 6 -3.34 12.23 -0.93
CA ASP A 6 -2.22 11.61 -1.63
C ASP A 6 -2.63 10.35 -2.40
N ASP A 7 -3.72 9.69 -1.99
CA ASP A 7 -4.14 8.41 -2.58
C ASP A 7 -5.63 8.40 -2.95
N PRO A 8 -5.96 8.73 -4.22
CA PRO A 8 -7.34 8.73 -4.69
C PRO A 8 -7.95 7.32 -4.77
N VAL A 9 -7.13 6.26 -4.83
CA VAL A 9 -7.62 4.87 -4.90
C VAL A 9 -8.19 4.42 -3.55
N ARG A 10 -7.57 4.84 -2.44
CA ARG A 10 -8.14 4.60 -1.10
C ARG A 10 -9.50 5.28 -0.96
N ASN A 11 -9.61 6.52 -1.43
CA ASN A 11 -10.87 7.24 -1.47
C ASN A 11 -11.91 6.46 -2.29
N TYR A 12 -11.56 6.01 -3.49
CA TYR A 12 -12.46 5.22 -4.33
C TYR A 12 -13.00 3.98 -3.62
N HIS A 13 -12.13 3.17 -3.00
CA HIS A 13 -12.57 1.95 -2.30
C HIS A 13 -13.43 2.25 -1.08
N PHE A 14 -13.07 3.28 -0.32
CA PHE A 14 -13.84 3.72 0.83
C PHE A 14 -15.24 4.19 0.43
N LEU A 15 -15.32 5.05 -0.59
CA LEU A 15 -16.60 5.52 -1.13
C LEU A 15 -17.42 4.38 -1.72
N SER A 16 -16.79 3.45 -2.43
CA SER A 16 -17.47 2.29 -3.02
C SER A 16 -18.08 1.41 -1.94
N LEU A 17 -17.38 1.24 -0.81
CA LEU A 17 -17.89 0.52 0.35
C LEU A 17 -19.10 1.23 0.96
N LEU A 18 -19.03 2.55 1.16
CA LEU A 18 -20.16 3.33 1.69
C LEU A 18 -21.37 3.26 0.76
N ARG A 19 -21.17 3.50 -0.55
CA ARG A 19 -22.24 3.43 -1.56
C ARG A 19 -22.84 2.03 -1.69
N GLY A 20 -22.03 0.98 -1.53
CA GLY A 20 -22.50 -0.40 -1.48
C GLY A 20 -23.46 -0.70 -0.31
N HIS A 21 -23.36 0.07 0.79
CA HIS A 21 -24.28 0.00 1.93
C HIS A 21 -25.41 1.04 1.86
N GLY A 22 -25.58 1.72 0.71
CA GLY A 22 -26.60 2.76 0.54
C GLY A 22 -26.33 4.03 1.34
N ILE A 23 -25.11 4.23 1.83
CA ILE A 23 -24.72 5.45 2.56
C ILE A 23 -24.51 6.58 1.54
N GLU A 24 -25.20 7.69 1.72
CA GLU A 24 -25.05 8.90 0.91
C GLU A 24 -23.73 9.58 1.19
N VAL A 25 -23.06 10.00 0.11
CA VAL A 25 -21.80 10.74 0.16
C VAL A 25 -21.86 11.87 -0.87
N GLN A 26 -21.21 12.99 -0.57
CA GLN A 26 -21.18 14.18 -1.40
C GLN A 26 -19.75 14.65 -1.60
N HIS A 27 -19.51 15.33 -2.72
CA HIS A 27 -18.26 16.04 -2.94
C HIS A 27 -18.10 17.20 -1.95
N LEU A 28 -16.87 17.61 -1.74
CA LEU A 28 -16.56 18.84 -1.04
C LEU A 28 -16.59 20.03 -2.03
N ASP A 29 -17.26 21.13 -1.68
CA ASP A 29 -17.39 22.29 -2.58
C ASP A 29 -16.17 23.22 -2.61
N GLN A 30 -15.38 23.22 -1.53
CA GLN A 30 -14.21 24.07 -1.34
C GLN A 30 -13.20 23.41 -0.39
N ASP A 31 -11.93 23.79 -0.49
CA ASP A 31 -10.93 23.42 0.49
C ASP A 31 -11.33 23.90 1.90
N ILE A 32 -11.09 23.06 2.91
CA ILE A 32 -11.33 23.39 4.31
C ILE A 32 -10.32 22.71 5.22
N SER A 33 -9.93 23.40 6.28
CA SER A 33 -9.10 22.84 7.35
C SER A 33 -9.93 22.64 8.60
N LEU A 34 -9.95 21.43 9.14
CA LEU A 34 -10.66 21.06 10.37
C LEU A 34 -9.76 20.22 11.25
N GLU A 35 -9.72 20.53 12.55
CA GLU A 35 -8.95 19.76 13.54
C GLU A 35 -7.47 19.56 13.15
N GLY A 36 -6.86 20.57 12.50
CA GLY A 36 -5.46 20.50 12.02
C GLY A 36 -5.25 19.64 10.77
N GLN A 37 -6.32 19.11 10.17
CA GLN A 37 -6.30 18.34 8.93
C GLN A 37 -6.84 19.19 7.78
N ARG A 38 -6.20 19.12 6.61
CA ARG A 38 -6.66 19.78 5.38
C ARG A 38 -7.48 18.81 4.54
N PHE A 39 -8.64 19.25 4.09
CA PHE A 39 -9.53 18.53 3.19
C PHE A 39 -9.65 19.33 1.89
N GLU A 40 -9.11 18.77 0.80
CA GLU A 40 -9.07 19.43 -0.51
C GLU A 40 -10.31 19.08 -1.35
N LYS A 41 -10.82 20.06 -2.09
CA LYS A 41 -11.87 19.85 -3.08
C LYS A 41 -11.43 18.78 -4.08
N GLY A 42 -12.31 17.82 -4.36
CA GLY A 42 -12.05 16.70 -5.28
C GLY A 42 -11.27 15.53 -4.68
N LYS A 43 -10.65 15.71 -3.50
CA LYS A 43 -9.93 14.63 -2.79
C LYS A 43 -10.56 14.26 -1.45
N ALA A 44 -11.44 15.11 -0.94
CA ALA A 44 -12.20 14.89 0.29
C ALA A 44 -13.70 14.94 0.04
N TYR A 45 -14.42 14.29 0.95
CA TYR A 45 -15.84 13.98 0.81
C TYR A 45 -16.61 14.23 2.11
N THR A 46 -17.89 14.54 1.98
CA THR A 46 -18.82 14.74 3.10
C THR A 46 -19.82 13.59 3.16
N VAL A 47 -19.90 12.95 4.33
CA VAL A 47 -20.91 11.94 4.63
C VAL A 47 -21.93 12.58 5.59
N PRO A 48 -23.12 12.99 5.11
CA PRO A 48 -24.12 13.63 5.96
C PRO A 48 -24.72 12.64 6.94
N LEU A 49 -24.95 13.03 8.20
CA LEU A 49 -25.67 12.17 9.16
C LEU A 49 -27.19 12.16 8.94
N ARG A 50 -27.73 13.18 8.26
CA ARG A 50 -29.16 13.28 7.94
C ARG A 50 -29.50 12.44 6.71
N GLN A 51 -29.47 11.13 6.87
CA GLN A 51 -29.80 10.13 5.85
C GLN A 51 -30.40 8.88 6.51
N ALA A 52 -30.95 7.95 5.71
CA ALA A 52 -31.57 6.73 6.23
C ALA A 52 -30.60 5.85 7.05
N GLN A 53 -29.32 5.80 6.65
CA GLN A 53 -28.28 4.98 7.27
C GLN A 53 -27.55 5.67 8.44
N SER A 54 -28.17 6.66 9.10
CA SER A 54 -27.51 7.49 10.12
C SER A 54 -26.81 6.69 11.23
N GLN A 55 -27.48 5.68 11.80
CA GLN A 55 -26.93 4.82 12.85
C GLN A 55 -25.70 4.03 12.37
N LEU A 56 -25.73 3.54 11.13
CA LEU A 56 -24.60 2.84 10.53
C LEU A 56 -23.43 3.81 10.30
N VAL A 57 -23.71 5.02 9.79
CA VAL A 57 -22.66 6.05 9.63
C VAL A 57 -22.02 6.40 10.96
N GLU A 58 -22.81 6.58 12.02
CA GLU A 58 -22.27 6.82 13.36
C GLU A 58 -21.38 5.66 13.81
N ALA A 59 -21.85 4.41 13.72
CA ALA A 59 -21.09 3.23 14.10
C ALA A 59 -19.77 3.09 13.32
N LEU A 60 -19.77 3.39 12.01
CA LEU A 60 -18.57 3.29 11.17
C LEU A 60 -17.53 4.40 11.43
N PHE A 61 -17.95 5.58 11.89
CA PHE A 61 -17.07 6.75 12.05
C PHE A 61 -16.69 7.05 13.51
N GLN A 62 -17.35 6.43 14.47
CA GLN A 62 -17.12 6.65 15.90
C GLN A 62 -15.73 6.13 16.34
N LYS A 63 -15.02 6.92 17.15
CA LYS A 63 -13.85 6.47 17.90
C LYS A 63 -14.31 6.09 19.31
N THR A 64 -14.54 4.80 19.56
CA THR A 64 -14.84 4.34 20.91
C THR A 64 -13.53 4.09 21.64
N THR A 65 -13.18 4.95 22.60
CA THR A 65 -11.93 4.87 23.39
C THR A 65 -12.18 4.48 24.85
N GLN A 66 -13.43 4.46 25.30
CA GLN A 66 -13.83 4.09 26.66
C GLN A 66 -14.97 3.08 26.56
N PHE A 67 -14.88 2.01 27.36
CA PHE A 67 -15.90 0.97 27.48
C PHE A 67 -16.33 0.89 28.94
N GLU A 68 -17.64 0.82 29.20
CA GLU A 68 -18.18 0.76 30.56
C GLU A 68 -18.00 -0.61 31.22
N ASP A 69 -17.83 -1.69 30.45
CA ASP A 69 -17.72 -3.05 30.99
C ASP A 69 -16.63 -3.90 30.29
N SER A 70 -15.99 -4.76 31.08
CA SER A 70 -14.82 -5.58 30.69
C SER A 70 -15.17 -6.91 30.02
N LEU A 71 -16.47 -7.26 29.96
CA LEU A 71 -16.96 -8.52 29.38
C LEU A 71 -17.12 -8.48 27.83
N PHE A 72 -16.59 -7.44 27.19
CA PHE A 72 -16.82 -7.12 25.78
C PHE A 72 -15.92 -7.95 24.84
N TYR A 73 -16.45 -9.06 24.30
CA TYR A 73 -15.79 -9.82 23.23
C TYR A 73 -16.32 -9.53 21.81
N ASP A 74 -17.32 -8.64 21.64
CA ASP A 74 -18.05 -8.52 20.36
C ASP A 74 -18.25 -7.10 19.78
N ILE A 75 -17.67 -6.02 20.34
CA ILE A 75 -17.99 -4.65 19.86
C ILE A 75 -16.78 -3.70 19.83
N SER A 76 -15.65 -4.14 19.28
CA SER A 76 -14.64 -3.23 18.74
C SER A 76 -14.83 -3.09 17.23
N ALA A 77 -15.91 -2.43 16.81
CA ALA A 77 -16.01 -1.98 15.43
C ALA A 77 -14.85 -1.01 15.17
N TRP A 78 -14.06 -1.30 14.14
CA TRP A 78 -12.96 -0.44 13.74
C TRP A 78 -13.53 0.85 13.19
N THR A 79 -12.99 1.98 13.63
CA THR A 79 -13.30 3.26 13.00
C THR A 79 -12.88 3.19 11.53
N LEU A 80 -13.85 3.04 10.64
CA LEU A 80 -13.65 2.64 9.26
C LEU A 80 -12.71 3.59 8.48
N PRO A 81 -12.82 4.93 8.61
CA PRO A 81 -11.85 5.83 8.00
C PRO A 81 -10.40 5.54 8.41
N LEU A 82 -10.16 5.21 9.68
CA LEU A 82 -8.80 4.89 10.16
C LEU A 82 -8.28 3.57 9.60
N ALA A 83 -9.16 2.57 9.43
CA ALA A 83 -8.80 1.31 8.78
C ALA A 83 -8.38 1.51 7.30
N PHE A 84 -8.93 2.53 6.63
CA PHE A 84 -8.52 2.94 5.29
C PHE A 84 -7.34 3.94 5.28
N HIS A 85 -6.80 4.29 6.46
CA HIS A 85 -5.78 5.32 6.62
C HIS A 85 -6.22 6.67 6.02
N LEU A 86 -7.49 7.04 6.21
CA LEU A 86 -8.05 8.29 5.73
C LEU A 86 -8.13 9.32 6.85
N PRO A 87 -7.59 10.53 6.63
CA PRO A 87 -7.94 11.72 7.40
C PRO A 87 -9.46 11.87 7.48
N TYR A 88 -9.97 12.19 8.67
CA TYR A 88 -11.38 12.45 8.86
C TYR A 88 -11.64 13.35 10.06
N ALA A 89 -12.71 14.14 9.97
CA ALA A 89 -13.14 15.08 11.00
C ALA A 89 -14.67 15.22 11.00
N GLN A 90 -15.25 15.49 12.16
CA GLN A 90 -16.68 15.77 12.31
C GLN A 90 -16.91 17.29 12.29
N THR A 91 -17.96 17.74 11.61
CA THR A 91 -18.34 19.15 11.58
C THR A 91 -19.86 19.30 11.47
N ARG A 92 -20.40 20.38 12.05
CA ARG A 92 -21.81 20.78 11.88
C ARG A 92 -22.03 21.64 10.64
N GLN A 93 -20.97 22.31 10.15
CA GLN A 93 -21.01 23.07 8.91
C GLN A 93 -20.53 22.17 7.79
N ILE A 94 -21.42 21.89 6.84
CA ILE A 94 -21.14 20.98 5.73
C ILE A 94 -21.01 21.83 4.46
N PRO A 95 -19.80 22.10 3.96
CA PRO A 95 -19.60 22.61 2.60
C PRO A 95 -19.80 21.45 1.60
N ALA A 96 -21.01 20.88 1.60
CA ALA A 96 -21.39 19.76 0.76
C ALA A 96 -21.74 20.25 -0.65
N GLY A 97 -21.06 19.65 -1.62
CA GLY A 97 -21.36 19.79 -3.03
C GLY A 97 -22.28 18.69 -3.55
N ALA A 98 -22.13 18.39 -4.84
CA ALA A 98 -22.96 17.42 -5.54
C ALA A 98 -22.90 16.01 -4.90
N PRO A 99 -24.02 15.27 -4.87
CA PRO A 99 -24.04 13.88 -4.40
C PRO A 99 -23.23 12.97 -5.32
N ILE A 100 -22.69 11.91 -4.72
CA ILE A 100 -21.92 10.87 -5.41
C ILE A 100 -22.76 9.61 -5.45
N ASP A 101 -23.34 9.32 -6.62
CA ASP A 101 -24.15 8.12 -6.79
C ASP A 101 -23.25 6.87 -6.94
N ARG A 102 -22.26 6.96 -7.82
CA ARG A 102 -21.30 5.90 -8.12
C ARG A 102 -19.89 6.47 -8.14
N PRO A 103 -18.99 6.02 -7.25
CA PRO A 103 -17.59 6.42 -7.28
C PRO A 103 -16.94 5.92 -8.57
N GLU A 104 -16.16 6.77 -9.21
CA GLU A 104 -15.38 6.43 -10.39
C GLU A 104 -13.96 6.06 -10.00
N PHE A 105 -13.39 5.06 -10.67
CA PHE A 105 -12.01 4.69 -10.42
C PHE A 105 -11.08 5.82 -10.90
N PRO A 106 -10.15 6.30 -10.08
CA PRO A 106 -9.28 7.40 -10.47
C PRO A 106 -8.34 6.98 -11.59
N ALA A 107 -8.20 7.83 -12.61
CA ALA A 107 -7.22 7.64 -13.67
C ALA A 107 -5.92 8.33 -13.29
N GLY A 108 -4.86 7.54 -13.07
CA GLY A 108 -3.51 8.07 -12.90
C GLY A 108 -2.90 8.52 -14.23
N SER A 109 -1.85 9.34 -14.17
CA SER A 109 -1.22 9.93 -15.34
C SER A 109 0.28 9.68 -15.42
N LEU A 110 0.80 9.65 -16.64
CA LEU A 110 2.24 9.70 -16.90
C LEU A 110 2.62 11.17 -17.18
N HIS A 111 3.45 11.74 -16.32
CA HIS A 111 3.98 13.09 -16.45
C HIS A 111 5.35 13.03 -17.13
N GLU A 112 5.38 13.36 -18.43
CA GLU A 112 6.58 13.31 -19.26
C GLU A 112 6.72 14.59 -20.07
N GLU A 113 7.59 15.49 -19.62
CA GLU A 113 7.80 16.81 -20.24
C GLU A 113 9.07 16.91 -21.10
N ALA A 114 9.98 15.96 -20.96
CA ALA A 114 11.29 15.98 -21.61
C ALA A 114 11.79 14.55 -21.88
N GLU A 115 12.99 14.43 -22.42
CA GLU A 115 13.67 13.14 -22.59
C GLU A 115 13.81 12.44 -21.23
N THR A 116 13.41 11.17 -21.17
CA THR A 116 13.30 10.42 -19.92
C THR A 116 14.53 9.55 -19.68
N VAL A 117 15.17 9.73 -18.53
CA VAL A 117 16.27 8.88 -18.04
C VAL A 117 15.76 7.78 -17.11
N ALA A 118 14.73 8.08 -16.31
CA ALA A 118 14.07 7.12 -15.43
C ALA A 118 12.64 7.53 -15.13
N TYR A 119 11.81 6.56 -14.76
CA TYR A 119 10.48 6.80 -14.21
C TYR A 119 10.49 6.62 -12.70
N THR A 120 9.71 7.43 -11.99
CA THR A 120 9.50 7.28 -10.54
C THR A 120 8.02 7.22 -10.21
N LEU A 121 7.68 6.42 -9.19
CA LEU A 121 6.33 6.30 -8.66
C LEU A 121 6.38 6.17 -7.13
N ASP A 122 5.42 6.78 -6.45
CA ASP A 122 5.36 6.75 -4.99
C ASP A 122 4.87 5.38 -4.49
N TRP A 123 5.56 4.85 -3.47
CA TRP A 123 5.18 3.62 -2.79
C TRP A 123 3.93 3.79 -1.92
N GLY A 124 3.61 5.02 -1.51
CA GLY A 124 2.45 5.34 -0.68
C GLY A 124 1.10 4.99 -1.34
N HIS A 125 1.03 4.89 -2.67
CA HIS A 125 -0.19 4.55 -3.38
C HIS A 125 -0.66 3.12 -3.10
N TYR A 126 -1.99 2.95 -2.98
CA TYR A 126 -2.63 1.69 -2.62
C TYR A 126 -2.24 0.54 -3.55
N TYR A 127 -2.13 0.80 -4.85
CA TYR A 127 -1.75 -0.18 -5.88
C TYR A 127 -0.29 -0.11 -6.32
N ALA A 128 0.59 0.60 -5.60
CA ALA A 128 2.03 0.55 -5.85
C ALA A 128 2.60 -0.89 -5.83
N PRO A 129 2.17 -1.80 -4.92
CA PRO A 129 2.64 -3.20 -4.96
C PRO A 129 2.23 -3.95 -6.24
N ARG A 130 1.01 -3.68 -6.75
CA ARG A 130 0.51 -4.25 -8.01
C ARG A 130 1.34 -3.77 -9.18
N ALA A 131 1.61 -2.47 -9.24
CA ALA A 131 2.45 -1.87 -10.27
C ALA A 131 3.88 -2.45 -10.23
N LEU A 132 4.51 -2.52 -9.05
CA LEU A 132 5.82 -3.14 -8.87
C LEU A 132 5.84 -4.58 -9.37
N TYR A 133 4.86 -5.40 -8.95
CA TYR A 133 4.83 -6.80 -9.34
C TYR A 133 4.74 -6.96 -10.86
N ARG A 134 3.90 -6.15 -11.52
CA ARG A 134 3.77 -6.18 -12.99
C ARG A 134 5.06 -5.76 -13.68
N LEU A 135 5.74 -4.72 -13.20
CA LEU A 135 7.04 -4.32 -13.73
C LEU A 135 8.06 -5.48 -13.64
N LEU A 136 8.15 -6.11 -12.47
CA LEU A 136 9.06 -7.24 -12.24
C LEU A 136 8.67 -8.48 -13.05
N ALA A 137 7.38 -8.73 -13.27
CA ALA A 137 6.89 -9.82 -14.12
C ALA A 137 7.24 -9.61 -15.61
N HIS A 138 7.42 -8.36 -16.04
CA HIS A 138 7.99 -8.01 -17.35
C HIS A 138 9.52 -8.05 -17.37
N ASN A 139 10.18 -8.58 -16.33
CA ASN A 139 11.64 -8.62 -16.16
C ASN A 139 12.32 -7.25 -16.17
N LEU A 140 11.58 -6.19 -15.82
CA LEU A 140 12.17 -4.85 -15.71
C LEU A 140 13.00 -4.73 -14.43
N LYS A 141 14.12 -4.01 -14.55
CA LYS A 141 14.94 -3.62 -13.41
C LYS A 141 14.27 -2.45 -12.71
N VAL A 142 13.81 -2.70 -11.48
CA VAL A 142 13.23 -1.66 -10.61
C VAL A 142 14.15 -1.48 -9.41
N LYS A 143 14.42 -0.22 -9.07
CA LYS A 143 15.19 0.19 -7.90
C LYS A 143 14.24 0.80 -6.86
N VAL A 144 14.65 0.79 -5.59
CA VAL A 144 13.95 1.51 -4.52
C VAL A 144 14.84 2.61 -3.93
N ALA A 145 14.24 3.77 -3.70
CA ALA A 145 14.90 4.91 -3.05
C ALA A 145 15.16 4.60 -1.58
N THR A 146 16.41 4.62 -1.17
CA THR A 146 16.80 4.42 0.24
C THR A 146 16.76 5.72 1.04
N GLU A 147 16.83 6.87 0.37
CA GLU A 147 16.72 8.20 0.95
C GLU A 147 15.89 9.12 0.04
N LYS A 148 15.51 10.28 0.56
CA LYS A 148 14.84 11.33 -0.21
C LYS A 148 15.83 11.94 -1.20
N ALA A 149 15.41 12.13 -2.45
CA ALA A 149 16.18 12.83 -3.47
C ALA A 149 15.27 13.72 -4.31
N VAL A 150 15.84 14.73 -4.97
CA VAL A 150 15.14 15.67 -5.86
C VAL A 150 15.77 15.61 -7.24
N TYR A 151 14.95 15.36 -8.25
CA TYR A 151 15.40 15.21 -9.63
C TYR A 151 14.74 16.21 -10.56
N PRO A 152 15.46 16.69 -11.58
CA PRO A 152 14.87 17.40 -12.71
C PRO A 152 13.87 16.52 -13.46
N ALA A 153 12.72 17.10 -13.83
CA ALA A 153 11.67 16.48 -14.64
C ALA A 153 11.21 17.48 -15.71
N GLY A 154 12.11 17.79 -16.65
CA GLY A 154 11.87 18.84 -17.64
C GLY A 154 12.00 20.24 -17.03
N LYS A 155 10.90 21.01 -16.98
CA LYS A 155 10.89 22.35 -16.37
C LYS A 155 10.61 22.34 -14.88
N GLU A 156 10.12 21.22 -14.37
CA GLU A 156 9.79 21.03 -12.96
C GLU A 156 10.84 20.17 -12.25
N VAL A 157 10.69 20.08 -10.93
CA VAL A 157 11.47 19.16 -10.09
C VAL A 157 10.54 18.19 -9.40
N VAL A 158 10.92 16.92 -9.37
CA VAL A 158 10.16 15.86 -8.72
C VAL A 158 10.93 15.41 -7.49
N THR A 159 10.25 15.41 -6.36
CA THR A 159 10.78 14.82 -5.12
C THR A 159 10.51 13.32 -5.13
N VAL A 160 11.57 12.54 -5.08
CA VAL A 160 11.52 11.09 -4.89
C VAL A 160 11.63 10.82 -3.40
N ALA A 161 10.51 10.42 -2.79
CA ALA A 161 10.47 10.07 -1.39
C ALA A 161 11.23 8.76 -1.11
N GLN A 162 11.67 8.60 0.14
CA GLN A 162 12.22 7.32 0.58
C GLN A 162 11.18 6.21 0.40
N GLY A 163 11.59 5.10 -0.23
CA GLY A 163 10.73 3.98 -0.57
C GLY A 163 10.09 4.05 -1.96
N ALA A 164 10.14 5.20 -2.64
CA ALA A 164 9.64 5.34 -4.01
C ALA A 164 10.38 4.37 -4.95
N LEU A 165 9.67 3.89 -5.96
CA LEU A 165 10.23 2.99 -6.95
C LEU A 165 10.79 3.81 -8.10
N VAL A 166 11.97 3.43 -8.58
CA VAL A 166 12.60 4.06 -9.72
C VAL A 166 12.92 3.02 -10.78
N VAL A 167 12.51 3.30 -12.01
CA VAL A 167 12.69 2.43 -13.17
C VAL A 167 13.55 3.16 -14.19
N PRO A 168 14.85 2.85 -14.27
CA PRO A 168 15.73 3.41 -15.30
C PRO A 168 15.23 3.05 -16.70
N VAL A 169 15.38 3.96 -17.66
CA VAL A 169 15.13 3.67 -19.07
C VAL A 169 16.28 2.87 -19.68
N ALA A 170 17.51 3.16 -19.25
CA ALA A 170 18.71 2.44 -19.67
C ALA A 170 18.76 1.01 -19.09
N ASP A 171 19.48 0.13 -19.79
CA ASP A 171 19.75 -1.27 -19.40
C ASP A 171 18.49 -2.12 -19.14
N GLN A 172 17.38 -1.80 -19.80
CA GLN A 172 16.15 -2.58 -19.77
C GLN A 172 16.08 -3.57 -20.95
N PRO A 173 15.36 -4.69 -20.81
CA PRO A 173 15.12 -5.61 -21.92
C PRO A 173 14.16 -5.08 -22.99
N GLN A 174 13.31 -4.11 -22.65
CA GLN A 174 12.32 -3.47 -23.53
C GLN A 174 12.85 -2.21 -24.20
N SER A 175 12.23 -1.82 -25.32
CA SER A 175 12.50 -0.51 -25.93
C SER A 175 11.99 0.65 -25.05
N PRO A 176 12.55 1.87 -25.18
CA PRO A 176 12.04 3.04 -24.48
C PRO A 176 10.54 3.31 -24.75
N GLU A 177 10.07 3.09 -25.98
CA GLU A 177 8.67 3.27 -26.36
C GLU A 177 7.75 2.23 -25.70
N GLU A 178 8.18 0.97 -25.64
CA GLU A 178 7.46 -0.10 -24.95
C GLU A 178 7.38 0.17 -23.44
N LEU A 179 8.48 0.61 -22.85
CA LEU A 179 8.56 0.98 -21.44
C LEU A 179 7.61 2.15 -21.12
N ARG A 180 7.62 3.20 -21.94
CA ARG A 180 6.71 4.34 -21.82
C ARG A 180 5.24 3.88 -21.90
N GLY A 181 4.91 3.03 -22.87
CA GLY A 181 3.57 2.46 -23.01
C GLY A 181 3.13 1.67 -21.78
N LEU A 182 4.03 0.87 -21.21
CA LEU A 182 3.78 0.14 -19.96
C LEU A 182 3.57 1.08 -18.78
N MET A 183 4.39 2.12 -18.62
CA MET A 183 4.24 3.11 -17.54
C MET A 183 2.91 3.85 -17.63
N GLN A 184 2.50 4.24 -18.84
CA GLN A 184 1.21 4.89 -19.06
C GLN A 184 0.03 3.96 -18.74
N ALA A 185 0.11 2.68 -19.13
CA ALA A 185 -0.91 1.69 -18.78
C ALA A 185 -0.98 1.47 -17.27
N LEU A 186 0.17 1.32 -16.61
CA LEU A 186 0.26 1.15 -15.16
C LEU A 186 -0.31 2.34 -14.39
N ALA A 187 -0.01 3.57 -14.82
CA ALA A 187 -0.55 4.78 -14.19
C ALA A 187 -2.08 4.78 -14.23
N ARG A 188 -2.66 4.56 -15.43
CA ARG A 188 -4.11 4.57 -15.65
C ARG A 188 -4.82 3.44 -14.90
N GLU A 189 -4.33 2.22 -15.02
CA GLU A 189 -4.99 1.02 -14.46
C GLU A 189 -4.90 0.93 -12.93
N ASN A 190 -3.90 1.58 -12.34
CA ASN A 190 -3.68 1.56 -10.89
C ASN A 190 -4.04 2.88 -10.20
N GLY A 191 -4.47 3.91 -10.94
CA GLY A 191 -4.86 5.19 -10.37
C GLY A 191 -3.72 5.90 -9.63
N LEU A 192 -2.50 5.76 -10.14
CA LEU A 192 -1.28 6.37 -9.57
C LEU A 192 -0.57 7.21 -10.61
N ASP A 193 0.14 8.24 -10.15
CA ASP A 193 0.93 9.09 -11.03
C ASP A 193 2.36 8.55 -11.18
N VAL A 194 2.86 8.60 -12.41
CA VAL A 194 4.23 8.24 -12.76
C VAL A 194 4.91 9.48 -13.29
N TYR A 195 6.10 9.79 -12.77
CA TYR A 195 6.87 10.95 -13.19
C TYR A 195 8.11 10.53 -13.97
N ALA A 196 8.33 11.13 -15.12
CA ALA A 196 9.55 10.99 -15.90
C ALA A 196 10.63 11.94 -15.38
N LEU A 197 11.75 11.39 -14.96
CA LEU A 197 12.95 12.12 -14.56
C LEU A 197 13.81 12.36 -15.80
N SER A 198 14.21 13.61 -16.01
CA SER A 198 15.00 14.01 -17.18
C SER A 198 16.52 13.94 -16.96
N SER A 199 16.96 13.58 -15.76
CA SER A 199 18.38 13.48 -15.41
C SER A 199 18.64 12.33 -14.45
N GLY A 200 19.80 11.67 -14.63
CA GLY A 200 20.35 10.70 -13.68
C GLY A 200 20.98 11.32 -12.44
N LEU A 201 21.33 12.61 -12.53
CA LEU A 201 21.90 13.40 -11.45
C LEU A 201 20.80 14.07 -10.64
N ALA A 202 20.84 13.88 -9.33
CA ALA A 202 19.96 14.54 -8.40
C ALA A 202 20.40 16.00 -8.22
N GLY A 203 19.45 16.91 -8.12
CA GLY A 203 19.73 18.28 -7.66
C GLY A 203 20.06 18.29 -6.17
N GLU A 204 19.40 17.42 -5.40
CA GLU A 204 19.64 17.19 -3.98
C GLU A 204 19.47 15.70 -3.65
N GLY A 205 20.33 15.15 -2.78
CA GLY A 205 20.30 13.74 -2.38
C GLY A 205 21.19 12.85 -3.25
N ILE A 206 20.77 11.60 -3.45
CA ILE A 206 21.58 10.55 -4.08
C ILE A 206 21.28 10.47 -5.59
N ASP A 207 22.30 10.30 -6.44
CA ASP A 207 22.14 10.08 -7.89
C ASP A 207 21.59 8.69 -8.24
N LEU A 208 20.91 8.54 -9.37
CA LEU A 208 20.33 7.27 -9.84
C LEU A 208 21.38 6.16 -10.10
N GLY A 209 22.64 6.55 -10.29
CA GLY A 209 23.78 5.66 -10.48
C GLY A 209 24.41 5.14 -9.20
N SER A 210 24.03 5.67 -8.02
CA SER A 210 24.61 5.25 -6.74
C SER A 210 24.33 3.78 -6.42
N GLU A 211 25.30 3.09 -5.82
CA GLU A 211 25.12 1.73 -5.31
C GLU A 211 24.14 1.66 -4.12
N GLN A 212 23.78 2.81 -3.55
CA GLN A 212 22.78 2.91 -2.49
C GLN A 212 21.35 2.60 -2.96
N TRP A 213 21.12 2.51 -4.28
CA TRP A 213 19.84 2.05 -4.83
C TRP A 213 19.78 0.51 -4.83
N SER A 214 18.81 -0.03 -4.09
CA SER A 214 18.61 -1.48 -4.05
C SER A 214 17.77 -1.95 -5.24
N VAL A 215 18.32 -2.86 -6.04
CA VAL A 215 17.60 -3.53 -7.14
C VAL A 215 16.61 -4.54 -6.55
N LEU A 216 15.35 -4.41 -6.94
CA LEU A 216 14.27 -5.28 -6.48
C LEU A 216 14.24 -6.58 -7.29
N ARG A 217 13.91 -7.68 -6.61
CA ARG A 217 13.68 -8.98 -7.22
C ARG A 217 12.19 -9.32 -7.17
N GLN A 218 11.72 -10.04 -8.19
CA GLN A 218 10.33 -10.52 -8.23
C GLN A 218 10.04 -11.41 -7.00
N PRO A 219 9.00 -11.11 -6.21
CA PRO A 219 8.66 -11.92 -5.07
C PRO A 219 8.01 -13.23 -5.54
N LYS A 220 8.46 -14.35 -4.96
CA LYS A 220 7.90 -15.70 -5.06
C LYS A 220 7.43 -16.06 -3.66
N ILE A 221 6.14 -15.84 -3.43
CA ILE A 221 5.55 -15.79 -2.09
C ILE A 221 4.96 -17.16 -1.72
N ALA A 222 5.29 -17.64 -0.52
CA ALA A 222 4.55 -18.70 0.15
C ALA A 222 3.87 -18.13 1.41
N LEU A 223 2.55 -18.32 1.52
CA LEU A 223 1.78 -18.06 2.74
C LEU A 223 1.58 -19.37 3.47
N VAL A 224 2.06 -19.45 4.71
CA VAL A 224 1.85 -20.66 5.52
C VAL A 224 0.42 -20.71 6.02
N VAL A 225 -0.22 -21.85 5.82
CA VAL A 225 -1.61 -22.14 6.22
C VAL A 225 -1.69 -23.52 6.88
N GLY A 226 -2.84 -23.87 7.43
CA GLY A 226 -3.08 -25.20 8.01
C GLY A 226 -3.32 -25.16 9.52
N GLN A 227 -3.17 -26.31 10.17
CA GLN A 227 -3.46 -26.42 11.60
C GLN A 227 -2.56 -25.52 12.46
N GLY A 228 -3.15 -24.84 13.44
CA GLY A 228 -2.43 -23.93 14.34
C GLY A 228 -2.12 -22.56 13.75
N VAL A 229 -2.53 -22.27 12.51
CA VAL A 229 -2.45 -20.94 11.87
C VAL A 229 -3.80 -20.25 11.94
N GLN A 230 -3.83 -18.94 12.26
CA GLN A 230 -5.06 -18.15 12.27
C GLN A 230 -5.63 -17.98 10.85
N SER A 231 -6.72 -18.68 10.58
CA SER A 231 -7.34 -18.76 9.25
C SER A 231 -7.89 -17.41 8.76
N TYR A 232 -8.41 -16.57 9.66
CA TYR A 232 -8.90 -15.24 9.32
C TYR A 232 -7.80 -14.32 8.79
N GLU A 233 -6.65 -14.27 9.49
CA GLU A 233 -5.50 -13.45 9.05
C GLU A 233 -4.90 -13.99 7.75
N ALA A 234 -4.78 -15.33 7.62
CA ALA A 234 -4.31 -15.95 6.38
C ALA A 234 -5.24 -15.64 5.20
N GLY A 235 -6.56 -15.69 5.44
CA GLY A 235 -7.58 -15.34 4.44
C GLY A 235 -7.49 -13.88 4.00
N GLU A 236 -7.25 -12.96 4.92
CA GLU A 236 -7.06 -11.53 4.61
C GLU A 236 -5.81 -11.30 3.74
N VAL A 237 -4.66 -11.85 4.14
CA VAL A 237 -3.41 -11.74 3.36
C VAL A 237 -3.58 -12.32 1.98
N TRP A 238 -4.20 -13.51 1.87
CA TRP A 238 -4.47 -14.14 0.58
C TRP A 238 -5.37 -13.25 -0.28
N HIS A 239 -6.47 -12.75 0.28
CA HIS A 239 -7.40 -11.87 -0.44
C HIS A 239 -6.73 -10.59 -0.92
N VAL A 240 -5.96 -9.91 -0.07
CA VAL A 240 -5.28 -8.65 -0.46
C VAL A 240 -4.27 -8.91 -1.58
N LEU A 241 -3.44 -9.94 -1.45
CA LEU A 241 -2.42 -10.23 -2.48
C LEU A 241 -3.07 -10.66 -3.79
N ASP A 242 -4.02 -11.58 -3.76
CA ASP A 242 -4.62 -12.17 -4.97
C ASP A 242 -5.64 -11.22 -5.62
N GLN A 243 -6.60 -10.70 -4.85
CA GLN A 243 -7.74 -9.95 -5.38
C GLN A 243 -7.44 -8.46 -5.56
N ARG A 244 -6.63 -7.86 -4.66
CA ARG A 244 -6.34 -6.41 -4.71
C ARG A 244 -5.06 -6.16 -5.48
N TYR A 245 -3.97 -6.80 -5.07
CA TYR A 245 -2.65 -6.53 -5.64
C TYR A 245 -2.32 -7.40 -6.86
N GLN A 246 -3.11 -8.45 -7.13
CA GLN A 246 -2.88 -9.39 -8.23
C GLN A 246 -1.45 -9.96 -8.21
N VAL A 247 -0.97 -10.24 -7.01
CA VAL A 247 0.32 -10.85 -6.74
C VAL A 247 0.06 -12.32 -6.40
N PRO A 248 0.48 -13.27 -7.25
CA PRO A 248 0.29 -14.68 -6.99
C PRO A 248 1.12 -15.12 -5.78
N LEU A 249 0.51 -15.94 -4.94
CA LEU A 249 1.15 -16.62 -3.83
C LEU A 249 0.81 -18.10 -3.84
N THR A 250 1.65 -18.91 -3.19
CA THR A 250 1.34 -20.31 -2.90
C THR A 250 0.87 -20.46 -1.46
N LEU A 251 -0.28 -21.09 -1.26
CA LEU A 251 -0.70 -21.54 0.07
C LEU A 251 0.08 -22.80 0.43
N LEU A 252 1.01 -22.69 1.38
CA LEU A 252 1.86 -23.78 1.81
C LEU A 252 1.33 -24.32 3.13
N ASP A 253 0.78 -25.55 3.09
CA ASP A 253 0.33 -26.22 4.30
C ASP A 253 1.52 -26.47 5.24
N ILE A 254 1.34 -26.12 6.52
CA ILE A 254 2.33 -26.26 7.59
C ILE A 254 2.83 -27.71 7.72
N GLU A 255 1.97 -28.71 7.48
CA GLU A 255 2.34 -30.12 7.54
C GLU A 255 3.28 -30.51 6.39
N ARG A 256 3.14 -29.84 5.24
CA ARG A 256 3.98 -30.05 4.05
C ARG A 256 5.23 -29.17 4.05
N PHE A 257 5.32 -28.22 4.97
CA PHE A 257 6.39 -27.23 5.03
C PHE A 257 7.78 -27.88 5.06
N ARG A 258 7.98 -28.88 5.94
CA ARG A 258 9.27 -29.58 6.09
C ARG A 258 9.66 -30.43 4.89
N GLN A 259 8.67 -30.93 4.14
CA GLN A 259 8.88 -31.84 3.00
C GLN A 259 8.96 -31.10 1.66
N SER A 260 8.62 -29.81 1.65
CA SER A 260 8.59 -28.99 0.44
C SER A 260 9.97 -28.39 0.14
N ASP A 261 10.30 -28.29 -1.13
CA ASP A 261 11.47 -27.51 -1.56
C ASP A 261 11.18 -26.01 -1.40
N LEU A 262 11.70 -25.42 -0.31
CA LEU A 262 11.51 -24.02 0.01
C LEU A 262 12.37 -23.08 -0.85
N SER A 263 13.37 -23.61 -1.60
CA SER A 263 14.27 -22.80 -2.43
C SER A 263 13.57 -22.10 -3.61
N ARG A 264 12.38 -22.58 -3.98
CA ARG A 264 11.52 -21.95 -5.00
C ARG A 264 10.90 -20.62 -4.56
N TYR A 265 10.87 -20.36 -3.26
CA TYR A 265 10.31 -19.13 -2.67
C TYR A 265 11.43 -18.23 -2.17
N ASN A 266 11.23 -16.93 -2.29
CA ASN A 266 12.13 -15.93 -1.69
C ASN A 266 11.44 -15.04 -0.65
N THR A 267 10.13 -15.21 -0.48
CA THR A 267 9.31 -14.51 0.51
C THR A 267 8.42 -15.51 1.22
N LEU A 268 8.48 -15.54 2.54
CA LEU A 268 7.58 -16.32 3.37
C LEU A 268 6.69 -15.38 4.19
N VAL A 269 5.39 -15.64 4.18
CA VAL A 269 4.42 -14.88 4.98
C VAL A 269 3.86 -15.79 6.07
N LEU A 270 4.03 -15.34 7.32
CA LEU A 270 3.57 -16.00 8.53
C LEU A 270 2.60 -15.06 9.25
N VAL A 271 1.34 -15.48 9.34
CA VAL A 271 0.32 -14.82 10.17
C VAL A 271 0.37 -15.38 11.60
N SER A 272 -0.43 -14.87 12.51
CA SER A 272 -0.51 -15.39 13.88
C SER A 272 -0.74 -16.91 13.87
N GLY A 273 0.02 -17.64 14.69
CA GLY A 273 -0.07 -19.10 14.74
C GLY A 273 1.05 -19.74 15.55
N ASN A 274 0.98 -21.07 15.72
CA ASN A 274 2.02 -21.85 16.38
C ASN A 274 3.00 -22.43 15.35
N TYR A 275 4.21 -21.88 15.32
CA TYR A 275 5.31 -22.33 14.44
C TYR A 275 6.52 -22.86 15.22
N SER A 276 6.35 -23.23 16.50
CA SER A 276 7.46 -23.70 17.35
C SER A 276 8.26 -24.82 16.71
N GLU A 277 7.55 -25.70 16.01
CA GLU A 277 8.05 -26.83 15.25
C GLU A 277 8.81 -26.50 13.95
N LEU A 278 8.72 -25.27 13.44
CA LEU A 278 9.35 -24.86 12.18
C LEU A 278 10.50 -23.86 12.38
N SER A 279 10.89 -23.63 13.63
CA SER A 279 11.88 -22.61 14.00
C SER A 279 13.25 -22.80 13.31
N SER A 280 13.73 -24.05 13.16
CA SER A 280 14.98 -24.36 12.46
C SER A 280 14.94 -24.03 10.97
N GLU A 281 13.85 -24.36 10.29
CA GLU A 281 13.66 -24.19 8.85
C GLU A 281 13.41 -22.73 8.49
N ILE A 282 12.63 -22.03 9.32
CA ILE A 282 12.44 -20.58 9.21
C ILE A 282 13.81 -19.88 9.37
N ASN A 283 14.60 -20.24 10.39
CA ASN A 283 15.92 -19.66 10.59
C ASN A 283 16.90 -19.98 9.44
N ARG A 284 16.80 -21.15 8.82
CA ARG A 284 17.59 -21.50 7.63
C ARG A 284 17.25 -20.63 6.42
N LEU A 285 15.97 -20.35 6.20
CA LEU A 285 15.54 -19.43 5.13
C LEU A 285 16.00 -18.00 5.38
N LEU A 286 15.97 -17.55 6.63
CA LEU A 286 16.49 -16.24 7.04
C LEU A 286 18.01 -16.13 6.87
N GLY A 287 18.75 -17.22 7.08
CA GLY A 287 20.20 -17.27 6.87
C GLY A 287 20.63 -17.29 5.40
N LEU A 288 19.72 -17.60 4.47
CA LEU A 288 20.01 -17.74 3.03
C LEU A 288 19.68 -16.48 2.20
N ALA A 289 18.98 -15.51 2.77
CA ALA A 289 18.53 -14.35 2.02
C ALA A 289 19.51 -13.16 2.09
N SER A 290 19.83 -12.60 0.92
CA SER A 290 20.71 -11.45 0.68
C SER A 290 19.96 -10.11 0.88
N PRO A 291 20.64 -8.99 1.17
CA PRO A 291 20.01 -7.67 1.41
C PRO A 291 18.97 -7.25 0.35
N GLY A 292 19.21 -7.56 -0.93
CA GLY A 292 18.28 -7.26 -2.03
C GLY A 292 17.04 -8.16 -2.12
N GLN A 293 17.04 -9.36 -1.50
CA GLN A 293 15.83 -10.20 -1.36
C GLN A 293 14.85 -9.61 -0.35
N TYR A 294 15.33 -8.83 0.60
CA TYR A 294 14.50 -8.26 1.65
C TYR A 294 13.79 -6.99 1.22
N ALA A 295 14.35 -6.15 0.35
CA ALA A 295 13.72 -4.87 0.02
C ALA A 295 12.27 -5.03 -0.50
N GLY A 296 12.04 -5.87 -1.51
CA GLY A 296 10.69 -6.09 -2.05
C GLY A 296 9.73 -6.74 -1.05
N SER A 297 10.21 -7.75 -0.30
CA SER A 297 9.44 -8.45 0.75
C SER A 297 9.16 -7.56 1.97
N TYR A 298 10.08 -6.68 2.32
CA TYR A 298 10.02 -5.73 3.42
C TYR A 298 9.09 -4.57 3.09
N TRP A 299 9.11 -4.07 1.85
CA TRP A 299 8.19 -3.02 1.41
C TRP A 299 6.78 -3.56 1.23
N LEU A 300 6.61 -4.76 0.66
CA LEU A 300 5.32 -5.47 0.65
C LEU A 300 4.83 -5.73 2.09
N GLY A 301 5.74 -6.15 2.96
CA GLY A 301 5.47 -6.34 4.37
C GLY A 301 5.14 -5.05 5.13
N LYS A 302 5.77 -3.93 4.79
CA LYS A 302 5.43 -2.60 5.31
C LYS A 302 4.08 -2.15 4.80
N GLN A 303 3.72 -2.41 3.55
CA GLN A 303 2.42 -2.04 3.01
C GLN A 303 1.31 -2.87 3.65
N LEU A 304 1.52 -4.19 3.79
CA LEU A 304 0.61 -5.07 4.52
C LEU A 304 0.54 -4.63 5.99
N ALA A 305 1.67 -4.37 6.65
CA ALA A 305 1.71 -3.87 8.02
C ALA A 305 1.12 -2.46 8.18
N ALA A 306 1.18 -1.59 7.17
CA ALA A 306 0.56 -0.27 7.17
C ALA A 306 -0.96 -0.38 7.06
N ASN A 307 -1.47 -1.33 6.27
CA ASN A 307 -2.88 -1.71 6.29
C ASN A 307 -3.30 -2.26 7.67
N TYR A 308 -2.42 -2.97 8.37
CA TYR A 308 -2.65 -3.45 9.76
C TYR A 308 -2.49 -2.36 10.84
N ARG A 309 -1.65 -1.33 10.64
CA ARG A 309 -1.31 -0.28 11.63
C ARG A 309 -2.27 0.92 11.64
N GLY A 310 -3.56 0.68 11.39
CA GLY A 310 -4.63 1.68 11.55
C GLY A 310 -4.90 2.10 13.00
N SER A 311 -4.30 1.45 14.00
CA SER A 311 -4.46 1.79 15.43
C SER A 311 -3.15 2.27 16.06
N LYS A 312 -3.05 3.57 16.40
CA LYS A 312 -2.09 4.06 17.40
C LYS A 312 -2.50 3.58 18.80
N TYR A 313 -2.41 2.28 19.07
CA TYR A 313 -2.43 1.71 20.42
C TYR A 313 -1.53 0.47 20.42
N GLU A 314 -0.47 0.51 21.23
CA GLU A 314 0.42 -0.63 21.48
C GLU A 314 -0.36 -1.78 22.12
N TYR A 315 -0.75 -2.78 21.32
CA TYR A 315 -1.12 -4.09 21.85
C TYR A 315 0.16 -4.82 22.23
N LYS A 316 0.49 -4.80 23.52
CA LYS A 316 1.70 -5.42 24.08
C LYS A 316 1.81 -6.95 23.91
N ASN A 317 0.83 -7.66 23.35
CA ASN A 317 0.90 -9.13 23.18
C ASN A 317 0.21 -9.71 21.93
N ALA A 318 -0.24 -8.89 20.98
CA ALA A 318 -0.68 -9.39 19.67
C ALA A 318 0.46 -9.14 18.66
N SER A 319 1.19 -10.19 18.28
CA SER A 319 2.20 -10.07 17.23
C SER A 319 1.48 -9.88 15.89
N PRO A 320 1.69 -8.75 15.17
CA PRO A 320 1.25 -8.64 13.79
C PRO A 320 1.97 -9.69 12.93
N ALA A 321 1.41 -10.00 11.75
CA ALA A 321 2.07 -10.82 10.73
C ALA A 321 3.55 -10.42 10.63
N ARG A 322 4.45 -11.35 10.99
CA ARG A 322 5.88 -11.09 10.96
C ARG A 322 6.36 -11.29 9.54
N PHE A 323 6.55 -10.20 8.82
CA PHE A 323 7.46 -10.18 7.68
C PHE A 323 8.87 -10.25 8.24
N ILE A 324 9.41 -11.46 8.33
CA ILE A 324 10.74 -11.62 8.91
C ILE A 324 11.76 -11.21 7.85
N ALA A 325 12.21 -9.95 7.93
CA ALA A 325 13.48 -9.49 7.41
C ALA A 325 14.45 -9.36 8.60
N PRO A 326 15.74 -9.74 8.47
CA PRO A 326 16.73 -9.52 9.51
C PRO A 326 16.86 -8.00 9.77
N PRO A 327 17.30 -7.61 10.98
CA PRO A 327 17.47 -6.21 11.33
C PRO A 327 18.34 -5.52 10.28
N ALA A 328 17.85 -4.38 9.77
CA ALA A 328 18.64 -3.49 8.95
C ALA A 328 19.95 -3.18 9.72
N LEU A 329 21.08 -3.58 9.14
CA LEU A 329 22.36 -3.00 9.53
C LEU A 329 22.31 -1.52 9.15
N CYS A 330 22.75 -0.70 10.11
CA CYS A 330 22.74 0.76 10.15
C CYS A 330 23.13 1.46 8.85
#